data_AF-A0AAE7M627-F1
#
_entry.id   AF-A0AAE7M627-F1
#
_cell.length_a   1.000
_cell.length_b   1.000
_cell.length_c   1.000
_cell.angle_alpha   90.00
_cell.angle_beta   90.00
_cell.angle_gamma   90.00
#
_symmetry.space_group_name_H-M   'P 1'
#
loop_
_entity.id
_entity.type
_entity.pdbx_description
1 polymer ?
#
loop_
_entity_poly.entity_id
_entity_poly.type
_entity_poly.pdbx_seq_one_letter_code
_entity_poly.pdbx_strand_id
1 'polypeptide(L)' 'MQRNPNPNNLPVELNRTSLYLGLLLVFTTGILFSSYFFN' A
#
# COMPACT_ATOMS: atom_id res chain seq x y z
N MET A 1 -14.29 2.52 31.23
CA MET A 1 -12.82 2.57 31.28
C MET A 1 -12.35 3.41 30.10
N GLN A 2 -11.82 4.61 30.35
CA GLN A 2 -11.36 5.51 29.28
C GLN A 2 -10.01 4.99 28.77
N ARG A 3 -9.94 4.60 27.49
CA ARG A 3 -8.73 4.04 26.91
C ARG A 3 -7.75 5.18 26.66
N ASN A 4 -6.65 5.22 27.41
CA ASN A 4 -5.63 6.24 27.22
C ASN A 4 -5.01 6.06 25.82
N PRO A 5 -4.84 7.13 25.02
CA PRO A 5 -4.22 7.03 23.70
C PRO A 5 -2.78 6.53 23.83
N ASN A 6 -2.34 5.67 22.90
CA ASN A 6 -0.99 5.14 22.90
C ASN A 6 0.02 6.27 22.60
N PRO A 7 0.99 6.56 23.48
CA PRO A 7 1.98 7.62 23.27
C PRO A 7 2.93 7.35 22.09
N ASN A 8 2.97 6.11 21.57
CA ASN A 8 3.82 5.72 20.44
C ASN A 8 3.14 5.82 19.08
N ASN A 9 1.98 6.49 18.99
CA ASN A 9 1.31 6.66 17.71
C ASN A 9 2.02 7.71 16.85
N LEU A 10 2.52 7.31 15.70
CA LEU A 10 3.25 8.17 14.76
C LEU A 10 2.42 8.38 13.49
N PRO A 11 2.46 9.57 12.87
CA PRO A 11 1.80 9.81 11.59
C PRO A 11 2.50 9.02 10.48
N VAL A 12 1.72 8.54 9.51
CA VAL A 12 2.23 7.89 8.30
C VAL A 12 2.08 8.86 7.14
N GLU A 13 3.12 8.95 6.30
CA GLU A 13 3.12 9.79 5.12
C GLU A 13 3.19 8.95 3.85
N LEU A 14 2.36 9.29 2.86
CA LEU A 14 2.45 8.76 1.51
C LEU A 14 2.34 9.93 0.54
N ASN A 15 3.44 10.24 -0.14
CA ASN A 15 3.47 11.34 -1.11
C ASN A 15 2.93 10.88 -2.49
N ARG A 16 2.60 11.85 -3.34
CA ARG A 16 2.04 11.59 -4.68
C ARG A 16 2.95 10.72 -5.55
N THR A 17 4.27 10.94 -5.49
CA THR A 17 5.23 10.15 -6.25
C THR A 17 5.24 8.70 -5.80
N SER A 18 5.30 8.44 -4.49
CA SER A 18 5.23 7.08 -3.94
C SER A 18 3.89 6.40 -4.24
N LEU A 19 2.79 7.15 -4.28
CA LEU A 19 1.49 6.63 -4.69
C LEU A 19 1.53 6.16 -6.15
N TYR A 20 2.05 6.97 -7.07
CA TYR A 20 2.15 6.58 -8.49
C TYR A 20 3.09 5.39 -8.70
N LEU A 21 4.23 5.34 -8.01
CA LEU A 21 5.14 4.19 -8.05
C LEU A 21 4.47 2.92 -7.50
N GLY A 22 3.70 3.03 -6.42
CA GLY A 22 2.93 1.91 -5.86
C GLY A 22 1.87 1.38 -6.83
N LEU A 23 1.08 2.28 -7.44
CA LEU A 23 0.08 1.90 -8.43
C LEU A 23 0.72 1.24 -9.67
N LEU A 24 1.83 1.80 -10.16
CA LEU A 24 2.58 1.23 -11.26
C LEU A 24 3.05 -0.19 -10.93
N LEU A 25 3.60 -0.40 -9.73
CA LEU A 25 4.06 -1.71 -9.27
C LEU A 25 2.90 -2.72 -9.22
N VAL A 26 1.77 -2.35 -8.60
CA VAL A 26 0.60 -3.23 -8.47
C VAL A 26 0.01 -3.60 -9.83
N PHE A 27 -0.16 -2.64 -10.75
CA PHE A 27 -0.69 -2.96 -12.07
C PHE A 27 0.29 -3.76 -12.93
N THR A 28 1.59 -3.45 -12.88
CA THR A 28 2.60 -4.21 -13.63
C THR A 28 2.68 -5.66 -13.14
N THR A 29 2.73 -5.86 -11.83
CA THR A 29 2.73 -7.21 -11.24
C THR A 29 1.41 -7.93 -11.48
N GLY A 30 0.27 -7.24 -11.34
CA GLY A 30 -1.05 -7.79 -11.65
C GLY A 30 -1.14 -8.28 -13.10
N ILE A 31 -0.67 -7.49 -14.07
CA ILE A 31 -0.63 -7.90 -15.49
C ILE A 31 0.34 -9.06 -15.68
N LEU A 32 1.56 -8.98 -15.14
CA LEU A 32 2.58 -10.03 -15.24
C LEU A 32 2.07 -11.38 -14.72
N PHE A 33 1.41 -11.37 -13.55
CA PHE A 33 0.90 -12.58 -12.91
C PHE A 33 -0.48 -13.01 -13.41
N SER A 34 -1.21 -12.14 -14.12
CA SER A 34 -2.56 -12.46 -14.60
C SER A 34 -2.61 -13.71 -15.46
N SER A 35 -1.63 -13.90 -16.36
CA SER A 35 -1.56 -15.09 -17.20
C SER A 35 -1.46 -16.36 -16.35
N TYR A 36 -0.60 -16.37 -15.33
CA TYR A 36 -0.46 -17.50 -14.41
C TYR A 36 -1.69 -17.74 -13.54
N PHE A 37 -2.48 -16.70 -13.22
CA PHE A 37 -3.75 -16.86 -12.52
C PHE A 37 -4.87 -17.39 -13.41
N PHE A 38 -4.83 -17.08 -14.70
CA PHE A 38 -5.82 -17.53 -15.68
C PHE A 38 -5.40 -18.77 -16.49
N ASN A 39 -4.18 -19.29 -16.27
CA ASN A 39 -3.52 -20.51 -16.83
C ASN A 39 -2.32 -20.21 -17.74
#